data_AF-A0AAW8KHV7-F1
#
_entry.id   AF-A0AAW8KHV7-F1
#
_cell.length_a   1.000
_cell.length_b   1.000
_cell.length_c   1.000
_cell.angle_alpha   90.00
_cell.angle_beta   90.00
_cell.angle_gamma   90.00
#
_symmetry.space_group_name_H-M   'P 1'
#
loop_
_entity.id
_entity.type
_entity.pdbx_description
1 polymer ?
#
loop_
_entity_poly.entity_id
_entity_poly.type
_entity_poly.pdbx_seq_one_letter_code
_entity_poly.pdbx_strand_id
1 'polypeptide(L)'
;KLTPRWFYKGLLDQLGLESKFYRGDAKRQLQKEIEIIRGVHGQKVVCVLDEAHLLEKETIEEFRFLLNYRFDSESPMALVLVGQSELWEDKLRLKRY
;
A
#
# COMPACT_ATOMS: atom_id res chain seq x y z
N LYS A 1 2.46 -11.96 11.63
CA LYS A 1 2.28 -11.74 10.18
C LYS A 1 1.70 -10.34 9.96
N LEU A 2 2.11 -9.64 8.90
CA LEU A 2 1.72 -8.25 8.65
C LEU A 2 0.29 -8.20 8.07
N THR A 3 -0.68 -7.84 8.90
CA THR A 3 -2.08 -7.73 8.50
C THR A 3 -2.33 -6.38 7.79
N PRO A 4 -3.44 -6.22 7.05
CA PRO A 4 -3.80 -4.96 6.40
C PRO A 4 -3.80 -3.76 7.35
N ARG A 5 -4.22 -3.96 8.60
CA ARG A 5 -4.23 -2.89 9.60
C ARG A 5 -2.81 -2.42 9.95
N TRP A 6 -1.91 -3.36 10.21
CA TRP A 6 -0.52 -3.05 10.53
C TRP A 6 0.20 -2.41 9.34
N PHE A 7 -0.17 -2.80 8.12
CA PHE A 7 0.30 -2.18 6.89
C PHE A 7 -0.05 -0.68 6.83
N TYR A 8 -1.33 -0.31 6.93
CA TYR A 8 -1.74 1.11 6.88
C TYR A 8 -1.15 1.91 8.04
N LYS A 9 -1.12 1.31 9.24
CA LYS A 9 -0.51 1.94 10.41
C LYS A 9 0.96 2.26 10.17
N GLY A 10 1.75 1.29 9.70
CA GLY A 10 3.17 1.51 9.45
C GLY A 10 3.45 2.61 8.43
N LEU A 11 2.63 2.72 7.38
CA LEU A 11 2.77 3.81 6.40
C LEU A 11 2.42 5.18 6.98
N LEU A 12 1.34 5.26 7.77
CA LEU A 12 0.96 6.52 8.44
C LEU A 12 2.01 6.95 9.47
N ASP A 13 2.52 6.00 10.26
CA ASP A 13 3.55 6.26 11.26
C ASP A 13 4.83 6.82 10.59
N GLN A 14 5.22 6.31 9.41
CA GLN A 14 6.35 6.83 8.63
C GLN A 14 6.12 8.24 8.07
N LEU A 15 4.86 8.63 7.84
CA LEU A 15 4.48 9.99 7.47
C LEU A 15 4.34 10.91 8.70
N GLY A 16 4.63 10.42 9.91
CA GLY A 16 4.50 11.17 11.16
C GLY A 16 3.04 11.33 11.63
N LEU A 17 2.13 10.48 11.15
CA LEU A 17 0.71 10.51 11.47
C LEU A 17 0.33 9.36 12.39
N GLU A 18 -0.50 9.65 13.41
CA GLU A 18 -1.11 8.59 14.20
C GLU A 18 -2.23 7.91 13.40
N SER A 19 -2.11 6.59 13.25
CA SER A 19 -3.11 5.78 12.54
C SER A 19 -4.40 5.65 13.34
N LYS A 20 -5.53 5.90 12.67
CA LYS A 20 -6.85 5.54 13.19
C LYS A 20 -6.97 4.04 13.49
N PHE A 21 -7.85 3.71 14.45
CA PHE A 21 -8.01 2.35 14.96
C PHE A 21 -8.61 1.38 13.91
N TYR A 22 -9.63 1.82 13.18
CA TYR A 22 -10.29 1.00 12.16
C TYR A 22 -9.53 1.03 10.83
N ARG A 23 -9.33 -0.14 10.21
CA ARG A 23 -8.62 -0.30 8.92
C ARG A 23 -9.17 0.63 7.84
N GLY A 24 -10.49 0.70 7.68
CA GLY A 24 -11.12 1.53 6.65
C GLY A 24 -10.84 3.03 6.85
N ASP A 25 -10.74 3.46 8.10
CA ASP A 25 -10.39 4.84 8.43
C ASP A 25 -8.91 5.15 8.20
N ALA A 26 -8.02 4.25 8.60
CA ALA A 26 -6.58 4.37 8.35
C ALA A 26 -6.27 4.40 6.84
N LYS A 27 -6.95 3.55 6.06
CA LYS A 27 -6.87 3.56 4.60
C LYS A 27 -7.27 4.90 4.00
N ARG A 28 -8.42 5.45 4.40
CA ARG A 28 -8.87 6.78 3.93
C ARG A 28 -7.93 7.90 4.35
N GLN A 29 -7.36 7.80 5.55
CA GLN A 29 -6.38 8.76 6.05
C GLN A 29 -5.11 8.73 5.19
N LEU A 30 -4.58 7.55 4.87
CA LEU A 30 -3.40 7.41 4.02
C LEU A 30 -3.66 7.96 2.61
N GLN A 31 -4.81 7.65 2.01
CA GLN A 31 -5.18 8.19 0.69
C GLN A 31 -5.21 9.72 0.68
N LYS A 32 -5.84 10.33 1.68
CA LYS A 32 -5.89 11.79 1.82
C LYS A 32 -4.49 12.39 1.96
N GLU A 33 -3.61 11.77 2.74
CA GLU A 33 -2.25 12.27 2.92
C GLU A 33 -1.44 12.20 1.62
N ILE A 34 -1.56 11.10 0.87
CA ILE A 34 -0.93 10.96 -0.44
C ILE A 34 -1.42 12.05 -1.42
N GLU A 35 -2.71 12.39 -1.39
CA GLU A 35 -3.26 13.49 -2.19
C GLU A 35 -2.66 14.84 -1.81
N ILE A 36 -2.46 15.11 -0.52
CA ILE A 36 -1.85 16.35 -0.04
C ILE A 36 -0.40 16.44 -0.50
N ILE A 37 0.39 15.38 -0.31
CA ILE A 37 1.79 15.33 -0.73
C ILE A 37 1.92 15.59 -2.24
N ARG A 38 1.03 15.00 -3.05
CA ARG A 38 1.03 15.18 -4.51
C ARG A 38 0.53 16.55 -4.94
N GLY A 39 -0.63 16.97 -4.45
CA GLY A 39 -1.34 18.16 -4.92
C GLY A 39 -0.82 19.46 -4.33
N VAL A 40 -0.36 19.43 -3.08
CA VAL A 40 0.13 20.62 -2.36
C VAL A 40 1.64 20.71 -2.41
N HIS A 41 2.36 19.62 -2.13
CA HIS A 41 3.83 19.65 -2.10
C HIS A 41 4.47 19.34 -3.46
N GLY A 42 3.69 18.88 -4.45
CA GLY A 42 4.21 18.54 -5.78
C GLY A 42 5.16 17.33 -5.78
N GLN A 43 5.13 16.52 -4.72
CA GLN A 43 6.05 15.40 -4.55
C GLN A 43 5.46 14.09 -5.07
N LYS A 44 6.31 13.22 -5.60
CA LYS A 44 5.93 11.86 -5.99
C LYS A 44 6.08 10.93 -4.78
N VAL A 45 5.06 10.14 -4.51
CA VAL A 45 5.08 9.14 -3.42
C VAL A 45 5.59 7.81 -3.98
N VAL A 46 6.59 7.24 -3.30
CA VAL A 46 7.13 5.90 -3.58
C VAL A 46 7.08 5.10 -2.29
N CYS A 47 6.38 3.97 -2.28
CA CYS A 47 6.37 3.04 -1.17
C CYS A 47 7.19 1.81 -1.52
N VAL A 48 8.15 1.48 -0.66
CA VAL A 48 8.99 0.31 -0.79
C VAL A 48 8.64 -0.64 0.34
N LEU A 49 8.19 -1.85 -0.01
CA LEU A 49 7.90 -2.90 0.95
C LEU A 49 9.00 -3.95 0.86
N ASP A 50 9.86 -3.94 1.86
CA ASP A 50 10.85 -5.00 2.05
C ASP A 50 10.19 -6.25 2.67
N GLU A 51 10.80 -7.40 2.43
CA GLU A 51 10.30 -8.71 2.84
C GLU A 51 8.82 -8.94 2.46
N ALA A 52 8.42 -8.45 1.29
CA ALA A 52 7.04 -8.55 0.78
C ALA A 52 6.57 -10.01 0.62
N HIS A 53 7.51 -10.96 0.52
CA HIS A 53 7.24 -12.39 0.56
C HIS A 53 6.63 -12.86 1.91
N LEU A 54 6.59 -12.03 2.96
CA LEU A 54 5.91 -12.30 4.24
C LEU A 54 4.46 -11.78 4.29
N LEU A 55 4.03 -10.99 3.31
CA LEU A 55 2.69 -10.37 3.28
C LEU A 55 1.58 -11.41 3.14
N GLU A 56 0.51 -11.30 3.92
CA GLU A 56 -0.66 -12.15 3.72
C GLU A 56 -1.40 -11.77 2.43
N LYS A 57 -2.09 -12.74 1.83
CA LYS A 57 -2.87 -12.52 0.59
C LYS A 57 -3.85 -11.36 0.74
N GLU A 58 -4.51 -11.26 1.89
CA GLU A 58 -5.43 -10.16 2.20
C GLU A 58 -4.74 -8.78 2.12
N THR A 59 -3.50 -8.67 2.58
CA THR A 59 -2.72 -7.43 2.50
C THR A 59 -2.32 -7.10 1.07
N ILE A 60 -2.02 -8.11 0.25
CA ILE A 60 -1.72 -7.91 -1.19
C ILE A 60 -2.97 -7.44 -1.94
N GLU A 61 -4.16 -7.95 -1.60
CA GLU A 61 -5.42 -7.51 -2.19
C GLU A 61 -5.71 -6.02 -1.91
N GLU A 62 -5.22 -5.50 -0.78
CA GLU A 62 -5.36 -4.08 -0.46
C GLU A 62 -4.62 -3.15 -1.44
N PHE A 63 -3.56 -3.63 -2.11
CA PHE A 63 -2.82 -2.83 -3.07
C PHE A 63 -3.69 -2.34 -4.22
N ARG A 64 -4.76 -3.07 -4.57
CA ARG A 64 -5.73 -2.63 -5.56
C ARG A 64 -6.36 -1.29 -5.18
N PHE A 65 -6.61 -1.06 -3.89
CA PHE A 65 -7.21 0.19 -3.43
C PHE A 65 -6.20 1.31 -3.24
N LEU A 66 -4.94 0.98 -2.97
CA LEU A 66 -3.88 1.98 -2.91
C LEU A 66 -3.55 2.53 -4.28
N LEU A 67 -3.53 1.67 -5.30
CA LEU A 67 -3.09 2.01 -6.64
C LEU A 67 -4.22 2.51 -7.55
N ASN A 68 -5.45 2.06 -7.33
CA ASN A 68 -6.61 2.53 -8.09
C ASN A 68 -7.03 3.93 -7.61
N TYR A 69 -6.71 4.94 -8.42
CA TYR A 69 -6.99 6.34 -8.15
C TYR A 69 -7.62 7.00 -9.37
N ARG A 70 -8.71 7.78 -9.14
CA ARG A 70 -9.47 8.48 -10.19
C ARG A 70 -9.77 7.61 -11.43
N PHE A 71 -10.39 6.45 -11.24
CA PHE A 71 -10.69 5.51 -12.34
C PHE A 71 -9.45 5.18 -13.20
N ASP A 72 -8.31 4.96 -12.54
CA ASP A 72 -7.01 4.66 -13.15
C ASP A 72 -6.46 5.76 -14.09
N SER A 73 -6.99 6.99 -14.04
CA SER A 73 -6.49 8.12 -14.85
C SER A 73 -5.15 8.68 -14.36
N GLU A 74 -4.78 8.43 -13.10
CA GLU A 74 -3.53 8.88 -12.50
C GLU A 74 -2.99 7.83 -11.52
N SER A 75 -1.66 7.74 -11.40
CA SER A 75 -1.03 6.90 -10.38
C SER A 75 -0.85 7.70 -9.07
N PRO A 76 -1.45 7.25 -7.95
CA PRO A 76 -1.35 7.94 -6.67
C PRO A 76 0.01 7.76 -6.00
N MET A 77 0.73 6.69 -6.34
CA MET A 77 2.03 6.35 -5.80
C MET A 77 2.67 5.24 -6.63
N ALA A 78 4.00 5.17 -6.62
CA ALA A 78 4.70 3.97 -7.05
C ALA A 78 4.79 2.97 -5.88
N LEU A 79 4.56 1.69 -6.15
CA LEU A 79 4.74 0.60 -5.19
C LEU A 79 5.86 -0.32 -5.67
N VAL A 80 6.89 -0.49 -4.83
CA VAL A 80 8.03 -1.38 -5.06
C VAL A 80 7.97 -2.49 -4.04
N LEU A 81 7.86 -3.74 -4.50
CA LEU A 81 7.86 -4.92 -3.64
C LEU A 81 9.23 -5.59 -3.72
N VAL A 82 9.92 -5.72 -2.59
CA VAL A 82 11.21 -6.38 -2.47
C VAL A 82 11.01 -7.62 -1.60
N GLY A 83 11.57 -8.76 -2.01
CA GLY A 83 11.43 -10.01 -1.28
C GLY A 83 12.00 -11.20 -2.04
N GLN A 84 11.85 -12.38 -1.44
CA GLN A 84 12.32 -13.65 -1.99
C GLN A 84 11.39 -14.18 -3.12
N SER A 85 11.81 -15.23 -3.82
CA SER A 85 11.13 -15.78 -5.01
C SER A 85 9.69 -16.23 -4.73
N GLU A 86 9.37 -16.62 -3.49
CA GLU A 86 8.03 -17.00 -3.03
C GLU A 86 7.00 -15.88 -3.23
N LEU A 87 7.43 -14.61 -3.17
CA LEU A 87 6.55 -13.49 -3.49
C LEU A 87 5.99 -13.64 -4.91
N TRP A 88 6.85 -13.97 -5.86
CA TRP A 88 6.45 -14.16 -7.24
C TRP A 88 5.68 -15.47 -7.41
N GLU A 89 6.28 -16.59 -6.99
CA GLU A 89 5.78 -17.94 -7.29
C GLU A 89 4.45 -18.26 -6.61
N ASP A 90 4.27 -17.84 -5.36
CA ASP A 90 3.11 -18.21 -4.55
C ASP A 90 2.02 -17.14 -4.53
N LYS A 91 2.38 -15.86 -4.65
CA LYS A 91 1.46 -14.76 -4.36
C LYS A 91 1.07 -13.91 -5.56
N LEU A 92 2.03 -13.53 -6.41
CA LEU A 92 1.78 -12.60 -7.51
C LEU A 92 1.54 -13.29 -8.85
N ARG A 93 2.13 -14.47 -9.08
CA ARG A 93 1.96 -15.21 -10.33
C ARG A 93 0.49 -15.56 -10.55
N LEU A 94 -0.01 -15.22 -11.74
CA LEU A 94 -1.35 -15.58 -12.20
C LEU A 94 -1.46 -17.12 -12.21
N LYS A 95 -2.14 -17.69 -11.21
CA LYS A 95 -2.55 -19.08 -11.23
C LYS A 95 -3.85 -19.15 -12.06
N ARG A 96 -3.75 -19.66 -13.29
CA ARG A 96 -4.94 -20.07 -14.04
C ARG A 96 -5.61 -21.19 -13.24
N TYR A 97 -6.87 -21.00 -12.89
CA TYR A 97 -7.74 -22.05 -12.37
C TYR A 97 -7.92 -23.15 -13.42
#